data_AF-A0A556TM34-F1
#
_entry.id   AF-A0A556TM34-F1
#
_cell.length_a   1.000
_cell.length_b   1.000
_cell.length_c   1.000
_cell.angle_alpha   90.00
_cell.angle_beta   90.00
_cell.angle_gamma   90.00
#
_symmetry.space_group_name_H-M   'P 1'
#
loop_
_entity.id
_entity.type
_entity.pdbx_description
1 polymer ?
#
loop_
_entity_poly.entity_id
_entity_poly.type
_entity_poly.pdbx_seq_one_letter_code
_entity_poly.pdbx_strand_id
1 'polypeptide(L)'
;MSSYRSLETALRETRRREGGREREGEREEEEKVYVKERESKEKHETEKKKEKKERKQEKRQGRRSATMRKFAYCKVVLATSLVWVMLDMFILLYFSECNKCDDKKERGLPGREDFLKRRLEQYVRTLEVPVRIVRMEQRSGLIRARLKGASLSTGQVITFLDAHCECTVGWLEPLLARIKQDKRTVVCPIIDVISDDTFEYMAGSDMTYGGFNWKLNFRWYPVPQREMDRRKGDRTLPVR
;
A
#
# COMPACT_ATOMS: atom_id res chain seq x y z
N MET A 1 85.89 -18.76 -100.92
CA MET A 1 84.78 -19.22 -100.06
C MET A 1 84.93 -18.85 -98.58
N SER A 2 85.83 -17.91 -98.26
CA SER A 2 86.32 -17.51 -96.91
C SER A 2 85.49 -16.43 -96.19
N SER A 3 84.35 -15.99 -96.75
CA SER A 3 83.54 -14.89 -96.17
C SER A 3 82.28 -15.37 -95.44
N TYR A 4 81.79 -16.59 -95.73
CA TYR A 4 80.47 -17.05 -95.25
C TYR A 4 80.43 -17.65 -93.82
N ARG A 5 81.46 -18.36 -93.34
CA ARG A 5 81.41 -18.99 -91.98
C ARG A 5 81.74 -18.05 -90.83
N SER A 6 82.54 -16.99 -91.08
CA SER A 6 82.83 -15.94 -90.09
C SER A 6 81.53 -15.17 -89.72
N LEU A 7 80.69 -14.91 -90.71
CA LEU A 7 79.36 -14.34 -90.55
C LEU A 7 78.40 -15.26 -89.78
N GLU A 8 78.39 -16.58 -90.04
CA GLU A 8 77.58 -17.53 -89.25
C GLU A 8 78.01 -17.58 -87.78
N THR A 9 79.30 -17.44 -87.50
CA THR A 9 79.82 -17.49 -86.13
C THR A 9 79.41 -16.23 -85.36
N ALA A 10 79.53 -15.05 -85.98
CA ALA A 10 79.06 -13.79 -85.41
C ALA A 10 77.52 -13.76 -85.25
N LEU A 11 76.75 -14.18 -86.26
CA LEU A 11 75.28 -14.24 -86.19
C LEU A 11 74.78 -15.19 -85.09
N ARG A 12 75.47 -16.31 -84.85
CA ARG A 12 75.12 -17.24 -83.75
C ARG A 12 75.40 -16.67 -82.38
N GLU A 13 76.46 -15.87 -82.22
CA GLU A 13 76.75 -15.20 -80.94
C GLU A 13 75.83 -14.01 -80.68
N THR A 14 75.52 -13.20 -81.69
CA THR A 14 74.56 -12.09 -81.55
C THR A 14 73.16 -12.61 -81.20
N ARG A 15 72.70 -13.67 -81.90
CA ARG A 15 71.40 -14.30 -81.62
C ARG A 15 71.35 -14.98 -80.24
N ARG A 16 72.50 -15.45 -79.72
CA ARG A 16 72.60 -15.95 -78.33
C ARG A 16 72.59 -14.84 -77.29
N ARG A 17 73.18 -13.68 -77.59
CA ARG A 17 73.17 -12.51 -76.67
C ARG A 17 71.82 -11.81 -76.63
N GLU A 18 71.17 -11.63 -77.78
CA GLU A 18 69.82 -11.05 -77.86
C GLU A 18 68.79 -11.95 -77.18
N GLY A 19 68.79 -13.26 -77.49
CA GLY A 19 67.93 -14.23 -76.80
C GLY A 19 68.31 -14.47 -75.33
N GLY A 20 69.43 -13.94 -74.85
CA GLY A 20 69.77 -13.89 -73.42
C GLY A 20 69.14 -12.69 -72.74
N ARG A 21 69.27 -11.49 -73.33
CA ARG A 21 68.68 -10.25 -72.81
C ARG A 21 67.16 -10.24 -72.81
N GLU A 22 66.51 -10.80 -73.83
CA GLU A 22 65.04 -10.89 -73.86
C GLU A 22 64.51 -11.78 -72.74
N ARG A 23 65.15 -12.93 -72.51
CA ARG A 23 64.76 -13.86 -71.44
C ARG A 23 65.04 -13.32 -70.03
N GLU A 24 66.08 -12.51 -69.87
CA GLU A 24 66.32 -11.78 -68.60
C GLU A 24 65.27 -10.68 -68.39
N GLY A 25 64.90 -9.94 -69.43
CA GLY A 25 63.86 -8.91 -69.36
C GLY A 25 62.47 -9.44 -69.01
N GLU A 26 62.04 -10.54 -69.64
CA GLU A 26 60.75 -11.20 -69.33
C GLU A 26 60.71 -11.71 -67.88
N ARG A 27 61.82 -12.28 -67.39
CA ARG A 27 61.92 -12.77 -66.01
C ARG A 27 61.87 -11.63 -64.98
N GLU A 28 62.48 -10.48 -65.29
CA GLU A 28 62.40 -9.30 -64.43
C GLU A 28 60.99 -8.68 -64.38
N GLU A 29 60.25 -8.68 -65.49
CA GLU A 29 58.87 -8.16 -65.50
C GLU A 29 57.91 -9.08 -64.74
N GLU A 30 58.03 -10.41 -64.89
CA GLU A 30 57.24 -11.37 -64.12
C GLU A 30 57.50 -11.24 -62.61
N GLU A 31 58.76 -11.05 -62.20
CA GLU A 31 59.12 -10.84 -60.80
C GLU A 31 58.54 -9.54 -60.23
N LYS A 32 58.55 -8.44 -61.00
CA LYS A 32 57.95 -7.16 -60.61
C LYS A 32 56.43 -7.25 -60.45
N VAL A 33 55.75 -7.97 -61.35
CA VAL A 33 54.29 -8.20 -61.25
C VAL A 33 53.95 -9.03 -60.01
N TYR A 34 54.72 -10.10 -59.75
CA TYR A 34 54.51 -10.97 -58.60
C TYR A 34 54.69 -10.23 -57.26
N VAL A 35 55.73 -9.40 -57.14
CA VAL A 35 55.98 -8.60 -55.93
C VAL A 35 54.84 -7.61 -55.68
N LYS A 36 54.35 -6.92 -56.72
CA LYS A 36 53.28 -5.92 -56.60
C LYS A 36 51.94 -6.52 -56.17
N GLU A 37 51.59 -7.72 -56.66
CA GLU A 37 50.40 -8.44 -56.19
C GLU A 37 50.50 -8.86 -54.73
N ARG A 38 51.69 -9.26 -54.28
CA ARG A 38 51.92 -9.71 -52.90
C ARG A 38 51.75 -8.57 -51.91
N GLU A 39 52.33 -7.40 -52.22
CA GLU A 39 52.18 -6.19 -51.39
C GLU A 39 50.73 -5.70 -51.32
N SER A 40 49.99 -5.79 -52.42
CA SER A 40 48.57 -5.42 -52.46
C SER A 40 47.71 -6.32 -51.56
N LYS A 41 47.96 -7.63 -51.59
CA LYS A 41 47.27 -8.62 -50.74
C LYS A 41 47.58 -8.40 -49.25
N GLU A 42 48.84 -8.12 -48.89
CA GLU A 42 49.23 -7.85 -47.50
C GLU A 42 48.62 -6.56 -46.94
N LYS A 43 48.57 -5.49 -47.74
CA LYS A 43 47.91 -4.22 -47.37
C LYS A 43 46.41 -4.41 -47.11
N HIS A 44 45.73 -5.15 -47.99
CA HIS A 44 44.31 -5.41 -47.84
C HIS A 44 43.98 -6.26 -46.59
N GLU A 45 44.85 -7.21 -46.25
CA GLU A 45 44.68 -8.04 -45.05
C GLU A 45 44.94 -7.25 -43.75
N THR A 46 45.91 -6.33 -43.77
CA THR A 46 46.20 -5.47 -42.61
C THR A 46 45.09 -4.45 -42.34
N GLU A 47 44.50 -3.84 -43.38
CA GLU A 47 43.34 -2.96 -43.23
C GLU A 47 42.11 -3.69 -42.66
N LYS A 48 41.80 -4.88 -43.17
CA LYS A 48 40.72 -5.72 -42.64
C LYS A 48 40.94 -6.10 -41.17
N LYS A 49 42.18 -6.37 -40.77
CA LYS A 49 42.53 -6.65 -39.36
C LYS A 49 42.36 -5.41 -38.47
N LYS A 50 42.65 -4.21 -38.99
CA LYS A 50 42.50 -2.94 -38.27
C LYS A 50 41.03 -2.59 -38.04
N GLU A 51 40.20 -2.63 -39.09
CA GLU A 51 38.76 -2.32 -38.99
C GLU A 51 38.03 -3.29 -38.04
N LYS A 52 38.40 -4.57 -38.06
CA LYS A 52 37.82 -5.59 -37.17
C LYS A 52 38.24 -5.40 -35.70
N LYS A 53 39.42 -4.84 -35.44
CA LYS A 53 39.87 -4.45 -34.08
C LYS A 53 39.11 -3.23 -33.58
N GLU A 54 38.98 -2.20 -34.41
CA GLU A 54 38.25 -0.96 -34.07
C GLU A 54 36.77 -1.26 -33.75
N ARG A 55 36.07 -2.01 -34.60
CA ARG A 55 34.67 -2.44 -34.35
C ARG A 55 34.53 -3.29 -33.07
N LYS A 56 35.54 -4.09 -32.70
CA LYS A 56 35.53 -4.86 -31.44
C LYS A 56 35.75 -3.95 -30.22
N GLN A 57 36.59 -2.93 -30.36
CA GLN A 57 36.89 -1.98 -29.28
C GLN A 57 35.70 -1.07 -28.99
N GLU A 58 35.03 -0.57 -30.03
CA GLU A 58 33.83 0.26 -29.91
C GLU A 58 32.68 -0.51 -29.23
N LYS A 59 32.44 -1.77 -29.63
CA LYS A 59 31.45 -2.65 -28.99
C LYS A 59 31.78 -2.95 -27.51
N ARG A 60 33.05 -3.09 -27.15
CA ARG A 60 33.48 -3.28 -25.75
C ARG A 60 33.29 -2.02 -24.91
N GLN A 61 33.54 -0.85 -25.49
CA GLN A 61 33.42 0.44 -24.82
C GLN A 61 31.95 0.83 -24.58
N GLY A 62 31.06 0.58 -25.56
CA GLY A 62 29.62 0.75 -25.39
C GLY A 62 29.01 -0.17 -24.32
N ARG A 63 29.45 -1.45 -24.27
CA ARG A 63 28.97 -2.42 -23.27
C ARG A 63 29.43 -2.11 -21.84
N ARG A 64 30.63 -1.54 -21.67
CA ARG A 64 31.14 -1.07 -20.36
C ARG A 64 30.37 0.16 -19.85
N SER A 65 30.10 1.13 -20.72
CA SER A 65 29.37 2.37 -20.36
C SER A 65 27.92 2.08 -19.92
N ALA A 66 27.22 1.18 -20.62
CA ALA A 66 25.87 0.76 -20.27
C ALA A 66 25.79 0.01 -18.92
N THR A 67 26.82 -0.77 -18.58
CA THR A 67 26.88 -1.54 -17.32
C THR A 67 27.12 -0.63 -16.11
N MET A 68 28.00 0.38 -16.24
CA MET A 68 28.22 1.35 -15.16
C MET A 68 26.99 2.23 -14.89
N ARG A 69 26.28 2.67 -15.94
CA ARG A 69 25.05 3.47 -15.78
C ARG A 69 23.93 2.70 -15.06
N LYS A 70 23.78 1.39 -15.31
CA LYS A 70 22.81 0.53 -14.61
C LYS A 70 23.12 0.38 -13.11
N PHE A 71 24.41 0.31 -12.74
CA PHE A 71 24.83 0.18 -11.34
C PHE A 71 24.64 1.48 -10.54
N ALA A 72 24.86 2.64 -11.17
CA ALA A 72 24.64 3.94 -10.54
C ALA A 72 23.14 4.21 -10.33
N TYR A 73 22.30 3.92 -11.33
CA TYR A 73 20.85 4.13 -11.23
C TYR A 73 20.22 3.23 -10.15
N CYS A 74 20.67 1.98 -10.03
CA CYS A 74 20.20 1.06 -8.98
C CYS A 74 20.55 1.57 -7.57
N LYS A 75 21.76 2.10 -7.37
CA LYS A 75 22.18 2.69 -6.07
C LYS A 75 21.39 3.95 -5.72
N VAL A 76 21.13 4.81 -6.70
CA VAL A 76 20.32 6.03 -6.49
C VAL A 76 18.88 5.68 -6.17
N VAL A 77 18.27 4.73 -6.89
CA VAL A 77 16.88 4.29 -6.64
C VAL A 77 16.75 3.60 -5.27
N LEU A 78 17.73 2.80 -4.86
CA LEU A 78 17.73 2.17 -3.53
C LEU A 78 17.91 3.21 -2.42
N ALA A 79 18.78 4.21 -2.62
CA ALA A 79 18.99 5.28 -1.65
C ALA A 79 17.76 6.19 -1.52
N THR A 80 17.13 6.57 -2.63
CA THR A 80 15.90 7.40 -2.59
C THR A 80 14.76 6.62 -1.96
N SER A 81 14.58 5.34 -2.29
CA SER A 81 13.55 4.49 -1.66
C SER A 81 13.77 4.34 -0.15
N LEU A 82 15.02 4.19 0.31
CA LEU A 82 15.33 4.13 1.74
C LEU A 82 15.02 5.46 2.44
N VAL A 83 15.35 6.60 1.82
CA VAL A 83 15.01 7.93 2.37
C VAL A 83 13.49 8.08 2.48
N TRP A 84 12.72 7.69 1.46
CA TRP A 84 11.25 7.76 1.49
C TRP A 84 10.64 6.81 2.53
N VAL A 85 11.17 5.60 2.72
CA VAL A 85 10.74 4.68 3.79
C VAL A 85 11.06 5.25 5.18
N MET A 86 12.22 5.87 5.35
CA MET A 86 12.58 6.51 6.61
C MET A 86 11.71 7.75 6.87
N LEU A 87 11.40 8.55 5.86
CA LEU A 87 10.51 9.71 5.96
C LEU A 87 9.08 9.26 6.32
N ASP A 88 8.58 8.18 5.72
CA ASP A 88 7.27 7.60 6.03
C ASP A 88 7.24 6.99 7.44
N MET A 89 8.29 6.28 7.87
CA MET A 89 8.43 5.79 9.25
C MET A 89 8.50 6.94 10.27
N PHE A 90 9.23 8.02 9.98
CA PHE A 90 9.30 9.19 10.85
C PHE A 90 7.97 9.95 10.89
N ILE A 91 7.27 10.07 9.76
CA ILE A 91 5.91 10.63 9.69
C ILE A 91 4.96 9.76 10.52
N LEU A 92 4.98 8.44 10.37
CA LEU A 92 4.13 7.53 11.13
C LEU A 92 4.46 7.55 12.63
N LEU A 93 5.73 7.64 13.03
CA LEU A 93 6.11 7.80 14.43
C LEU A 93 5.66 9.16 14.98
N TYR A 94 5.84 10.24 14.23
CA TYR A 94 5.38 11.58 14.62
C TYR A 94 3.85 11.66 14.74
N PHE A 95 3.11 11.07 13.80
CA PHE A 95 1.64 10.98 13.88
C PHE A 95 1.17 9.99 14.96
N SER A 96 1.94 8.92 15.24
CA SER A 96 1.65 8.01 16.36
C SER A 96 1.87 8.68 17.72
N GLU A 97 2.80 9.62 17.85
CA GLU A 97 2.93 10.47 19.05
C GLU A 97 1.82 11.54 19.12
N CYS A 98 1.35 12.06 17.98
CA CYS A 98 0.16 12.93 17.93
C CYS A 98 -1.14 12.22 18.34
N ASN A 99 -1.30 10.92 18.10
CA ASN A 99 -2.45 10.15 18.60
C ASN A 99 -2.48 10.01 20.14
N LYS A 100 -1.38 10.33 20.84
CA LYS A 100 -1.37 10.49 22.31
C LYS A 100 -1.70 11.91 22.78
N CYS A 101 -1.87 12.87 21.86
CA CYS A 101 -2.01 14.29 22.18
C CYS A 101 -3.43 14.86 22.03
N ASP A 102 -4.41 14.05 21.62
CA ASP A 102 -5.81 14.51 21.52
C ASP A 102 -6.52 14.73 22.87
N ASP A 103 -5.87 14.48 24.00
CA ASP A 103 -6.40 14.84 25.34
C ASP A 103 -5.96 16.25 25.82
N LYS A 104 -5.14 17.00 25.07
CA LYS A 104 -4.61 18.31 25.54
C LYS A 104 -5.15 19.55 24.82
N LYS A 105 -6.34 19.47 24.22
CA LYS A 105 -6.97 20.63 23.57
C LYS A 105 -8.43 20.89 23.94
N GLU A 106 -8.78 20.75 25.23
CA GLU A 106 -9.85 21.56 25.85
C GLU A 106 -9.21 22.61 26.77
N ARG A 107 -8.48 23.56 26.17
CA ARG A 107 -8.18 24.85 26.81
C ARG A 107 -9.07 25.89 26.14
N GLY A 108 -10.18 26.22 26.80
CA GLY A 108 -10.94 27.43 26.46
C GLY A 108 -12.45 27.37 26.68
N LEU A 109 -12.93 27.14 27.92
CA LEU A 109 -14.21 27.67 28.42
C LEU A 109 -14.30 27.44 29.95
N PRO A 110 -14.09 28.48 30.79
CA PRO A 110 -14.26 28.35 32.24
C PRO A 110 -15.76 28.34 32.56
N GLY A 111 -16.34 27.16 32.77
CA GLY A 111 -17.71 27.07 33.29
C GLY A 111 -18.46 25.76 33.11
N ARG A 112 -18.12 24.91 32.12
CA ARG A 112 -18.87 23.66 31.88
C ARG A 112 -18.26 22.39 32.46
N GLU A 113 -16.98 22.34 32.80
CA GLU A 113 -16.38 21.08 33.26
C GLU A 113 -16.46 20.83 34.77
N ASP A 114 -16.63 21.87 35.58
CA ASP A 114 -16.57 21.72 37.04
C ASP A 114 -17.81 21.02 37.62
N PHE A 115 -18.98 21.18 36.96
CA PHE A 115 -20.21 20.59 37.46
C PHE A 115 -20.22 19.06 37.33
N LEU A 116 -19.57 18.52 36.30
CA LEU A 116 -19.48 17.07 36.09
C LEU A 116 -18.37 16.40 36.90
N LYS A 117 -17.44 17.17 37.51
CA LYS A 117 -16.33 16.65 38.31
C LYS A 117 -16.77 16.54 39.78
N ARG A 118 -16.18 17.35 40.65
CA ARG A 118 -16.35 17.31 42.11
C ARG A 118 -17.80 17.58 42.54
N ARG A 119 -18.52 18.47 41.87
CA ARG A 119 -19.90 18.81 42.22
C ARG A 119 -20.85 17.62 42.01
N LEU A 120 -20.72 16.91 40.89
CA LEU A 120 -21.46 15.68 40.63
C LEU A 120 -21.13 14.59 41.66
N GLU A 121 -19.85 14.41 41.99
CA GLU A 121 -19.44 13.43 43.01
C GLU A 121 -20.02 13.73 44.39
N GLN A 122 -20.15 15.01 44.74
CA GLN A 122 -20.77 15.42 45.99
C GLN A 122 -22.28 15.16 45.97
N TYR A 123 -22.97 15.49 44.87
CA TYR A 123 -24.40 15.27 44.73
C TYR A 123 -24.77 13.78 44.70
N VAL A 124 -24.00 12.96 43.98
CA VAL A 124 -24.28 11.52 43.86
C VAL A 124 -24.19 10.81 45.21
N ARG A 125 -23.36 11.30 46.15
CA ARG A 125 -23.27 10.78 47.52
C ARG A 125 -24.51 11.06 48.37
N THR A 126 -25.35 12.02 48.00
CA THR A 126 -26.59 12.34 48.75
C THR A 126 -27.78 11.50 48.29
N LEU A 127 -27.65 10.72 47.22
CA LEU A 127 -28.72 9.86 46.73
C LEU A 127 -28.90 8.66 47.66
N GLU A 128 -30.15 8.26 47.87
CA GLU A 128 -30.50 7.09 48.70
C GLU A 128 -29.98 5.78 48.10
N VAL A 129 -29.91 5.72 46.77
CA VAL A 129 -29.41 4.56 46.04
C VAL A 129 -27.90 4.66 45.88
N PRO A 130 -27.13 3.59 46.14
CA PRO A 130 -25.68 3.61 45.96
C PRO A 130 -25.32 3.76 44.49
N VAL A 131 -24.76 4.92 44.14
CA VAL A 131 -24.31 5.24 42.79
C VAL A 131 -22.80 5.47 42.80
N ARG A 132 -22.08 4.83 41.88
CA ARG A 132 -20.63 4.93 41.75
C ARG A 132 -20.26 5.56 40.42
N ILE A 133 -19.53 6.67 40.46
CA ILE A 133 -18.96 7.31 39.27
C ILE A 133 -17.61 6.68 38.97
N VAL A 134 -17.42 6.25 37.72
CA VAL A 134 -16.15 5.71 37.23
C VAL A 134 -15.62 6.65 36.16
N ARG A 135 -14.38 7.14 36.33
CA ARG A 135 -13.71 8.03 35.37
C ARG A 135 -12.76 7.23 34.50
N MET A 136 -12.71 7.59 33.21
CA MET A 136 -11.68 7.14 32.29
C MET A 136 -10.54 8.15 32.31
N GLU A 137 -9.28 7.68 32.25
CA GLU A 137 -8.10 8.55 32.21
C GLU A 137 -8.02 9.37 30.92
N GLN A 138 -8.47 8.78 29.81
CA GLN A 138 -8.42 9.35 28.46
C GLN A 138 -9.74 9.14 27.71
N ARG A 139 -10.05 10.01 26.75
CA ARG A 139 -11.27 9.90 25.92
C ARG A 139 -11.23 8.65 25.05
N SER A 140 -11.94 7.61 25.51
CA SER A 140 -11.89 6.26 24.91
C SER A 140 -13.13 5.87 24.10
N GLY A 141 -14.14 6.74 24.04
CA GLY A 141 -15.40 6.49 23.34
C GLY A 141 -16.39 5.59 24.10
N LEU A 142 -17.62 5.50 23.57
CA LEU A 142 -18.77 4.82 24.20
C LEU A 142 -18.51 3.33 24.45
N ILE A 143 -17.93 2.63 23.48
CA ILE A 143 -17.73 1.17 23.55
C ILE A 143 -16.80 0.81 24.72
N ARG A 144 -15.63 1.47 24.81
CA ARG A 144 -14.67 1.19 25.89
C ARG A 144 -15.21 1.62 27.26
N ALA A 145 -15.99 2.70 27.33
CA ALA A 145 -16.66 3.11 28.55
C ALA A 145 -17.67 2.05 29.03
N ARG A 146 -18.50 1.52 28.13
CA ARG A 146 -19.45 0.43 28.43
C ARG A 146 -18.74 -0.84 28.90
N LEU A 147 -17.62 -1.22 28.26
CA LEU A 147 -16.80 -2.37 28.68
C LEU A 147 -16.14 -2.16 30.05
N LYS A 148 -15.66 -0.95 30.34
CA LYS A 148 -15.12 -0.61 31.67
C LYS A 148 -16.21 -0.69 32.73
N GLY A 149 -17.40 -0.18 32.45
CA GLY A 149 -18.56 -0.31 33.34
C GLY A 149 -18.93 -1.77 33.59
N ALA A 150 -18.98 -2.58 32.52
CA ALA A 150 -19.30 -4.00 32.60
C ALA A 150 -18.28 -4.80 33.43
N SER A 151 -16.97 -4.55 33.25
CA SER A 151 -15.93 -5.25 34.03
C SER A 151 -15.95 -4.91 35.53
N LEU A 152 -16.51 -3.76 35.90
CA LEU A 152 -16.67 -3.33 37.29
C LEU A 152 -18.03 -3.69 37.90
N SER A 153 -18.95 -4.21 37.07
CA SER A 153 -20.30 -4.58 37.49
C SER A 153 -20.29 -5.94 38.19
N THR A 154 -21.03 -6.05 39.29
CA THR A 154 -21.18 -7.28 40.08
C THR A 154 -22.58 -7.91 39.92
N GLY A 155 -23.48 -7.23 39.21
CA GLY A 155 -24.84 -7.68 38.99
C GLY A 155 -24.92 -8.90 38.08
N GLN A 156 -25.98 -9.70 38.24
CA GLN A 156 -26.25 -10.85 37.37
C GLN A 156 -26.68 -10.44 35.95
N VAL A 157 -27.26 -9.24 35.83
CA VAL A 157 -27.71 -8.63 34.58
C VAL A 157 -27.16 -7.20 34.53
N ILE A 158 -26.68 -6.79 33.36
CA ILE A 158 -26.19 -5.44 33.10
C ILE A 158 -27.22 -4.75 32.20
N THR A 159 -27.77 -3.62 32.66
CA THR A 159 -28.67 -2.78 31.88
C THR A 159 -27.95 -1.50 31.48
N PHE A 160 -27.89 -1.22 30.18
CA PHE A 160 -27.30 0.01 29.65
C PHE A 160 -28.39 1.05 29.41
N LEU A 161 -28.20 2.25 29.95
CA LEU A 161 -29.04 3.42 29.72
C LEU A 161 -28.17 4.58 29.26
N ASP A 162 -28.72 5.43 28.40
CA ASP A 162 -28.06 6.66 28.02
C ASP A 162 -28.34 7.76 29.05
N ALA A 163 -27.48 8.78 29.10
CA ALA A 163 -27.54 9.82 30.14
C ALA A 163 -28.75 10.78 30.02
N HIS A 164 -29.53 10.65 28.95
CA HIS A 164 -30.70 11.48 28.62
C HIS A 164 -31.96 10.60 28.47
N CYS A 165 -32.03 9.49 29.20
CA CYS A 165 -33.20 8.63 29.23
C CYS A 165 -34.06 8.88 30.47
N GLU A 166 -35.38 8.78 30.30
CA GLU A 166 -36.34 8.68 31.40
C GLU A 166 -36.97 7.29 31.38
N CYS A 167 -37.10 6.69 32.56
CA CYS A 167 -37.63 5.34 32.70
C CYS A 167 -39.10 5.39 33.09
N THR A 168 -39.96 4.68 32.36
CA THR A 168 -41.38 4.54 32.69
C THR A 168 -41.59 3.60 33.87
N VAL A 169 -42.72 3.71 34.56
CA VAL A 169 -43.04 2.83 35.69
C VAL A 169 -43.16 1.38 35.21
N GLY A 170 -42.46 0.46 35.87
CA GLY A 170 -42.51 -0.98 35.56
C GLY A 170 -41.72 -1.40 34.31
N TRP A 171 -40.78 -0.57 33.85
CA TRP A 171 -40.00 -0.85 32.64
C TRP A 171 -39.02 -2.03 32.77
N LEU A 172 -38.57 -2.34 33.99
CA LEU A 172 -37.43 -3.24 34.21
C LEU A 172 -37.84 -4.70 34.41
N GLU A 173 -38.91 -4.93 35.16
CA GLU A 173 -39.48 -6.24 35.50
C GLU A 173 -39.75 -7.12 34.26
N PRO A 174 -40.41 -6.65 33.18
CA PRO A 174 -40.65 -7.47 32.00
C PRO A 174 -39.34 -7.87 31.28
N LEU A 175 -38.34 -6.99 31.27
CA LEU A 175 -37.04 -7.26 30.67
C LEU A 175 -36.29 -8.34 31.47
N LEU A 176 -36.24 -8.20 32.79
CA LEU A 176 -35.59 -9.18 33.68
C LEU A 176 -36.32 -10.53 33.68
N ALA A 177 -37.65 -10.54 33.63
CA ALA A 177 -38.44 -11.76 33.55
C ALA A 177 -38.07 -12.58 32.31
N ARG A 178 -37.80 -11.93 31.18
CA ARG A 178 -37.40 -12.61 29.94
C ARG A 178 -35.98 -13.18 30.02
N ILE A 179 -35.03 -12.46 30.59
CA ILE A 179 -33.67 -12.96 30.83
C ILE A 179 -33.68 -14.13 31.83
N LYS A 180 -34.57 -14.09 32.82
CA LYS A 180 -34.73 -15.19 33.79
C LYS A 180 -35.22 -16.48 33.12
N GLN A 181 -36.10 -16.39 32.13
CA GLN A 181 -36.56 -17.55 31.34
C GLN A 181 -35.43 -18.16 30.51
N ASP A 182 -34.60 -17.32 29.88
CA ASP A 182 -33.45 -17.75 29.10
C ASP A 182 -32.29 -16.76 29.23
N LYS A 183 -31.22 -17.18 29.91
CA LYS A 183 -30.02 -16.36 30.17
C LYS A 183 -29.21 -16.05 28.91
N ARG A 184 -29.49 -16.71 27.78
CA ARG A 184 -28.85 -16.42 26.49
C ARG A 184 -29.59 -15.33 25.71
N THR A 185 -30.77 -14.93 26.14
CA THR A 185 -31.56 -13.89 25.49
C THR A 185 -31.05 -12.50 25.88
N VAL A 186 -30.78 -11.65 24.90
CA VAL A 186 -30.57 -10.21 25.07
C VAL A 186 -31.89 -9.49 24.76
N VAL A 187 -32.32 -8.60 25.64
CA VAL A 187 -33.59 -7.87 25.52
C VAL A 187 -33.35 -6.38 25.34
N CYS A 188 -34.21 -5.74 24.56
CA CYS A 188 -34.26 -4.30 24.38
C CYS A 188 -35.69 -3.83 24.67
N PRO A 189 -35.89 -2.76 25.44
CA PRO A 189 -37.20 -2.13 25.57
C PRO A 189 -37.62 -1.48 24.25
N ILE A 190 -38.91 -1.16 24.14
CA ILE A 190 -39.37 -0.18 23.16
C ILE A 190 -38.81 1.17 23.61
N ILE A 191 -38.20 1.90 22.68
CA ILE A 191 -37.59 3.20 22.95
C ILE A 191 -38.59 4.27 22.51
N ASP A 192 -39.18 4.94 23.48
CA ASP A 192 -40.04 6.10 23.24
C ASP A 192 -39.19 7.33 22.92
N VAL A 193 -39.79 8.31 22.24
CA VAL A 193 -39.11 9.53 21.83
C VAL A 193 -39.51 10.66 22.77
N ILE A 194 -38.53 11.37 23.29
CA ILE A 194 -38.74 12.65 23.98
C ILE A 194 -38.23 13.73 23.03
N SER A 195 -39.09 14.70 22.69
CA SER A 195 -38.69 15.81 21.82
C SER A 195 -37.57 16.61 22.47
N ASP A 196 -36.51 16.92 21.72
CA ASP A 196 -35.41 17.76 22.20
C ASP A 196 -35.81 19.24 22.34
N ASP A 197 -36.73 19.71 21.49
CA ASP A 197 -37.25 21.08 21.54
C ASP A 197 -38.28 21.30 22.67
N THR A 198 -39.31 20.44 22.76
CA THR A 198 -40.46 20.66 23.65
C THR A 198 -40.45 19.77 24.90
N PHE A 199 -39.57 18.77 24.98
CA PHE A 199 -39.61 17.69 25.98
C PHE A 199 -40.93 16.90 26.00
N GLU A 200 -41.72 16.97 24.93
CA GLU A 200 -42.94 16.17 24.83
C GLU A 200 -42.62 14.70 24.67
N TYR A 201 -43.35 13.87 25.41
CA TYR A 201 -43.27 12.42 25.34
C TYR A 201 -44.11 11.88 24.18
N MET A 202 -43.46 11.16 23.27
CA MET A 202 -44.07 10.50 22.13
C MET A 202 -43.83 8.99 22.25
N ALA A 203 -44.91 8.24 22.45
CA ALA A 203 -44.85 6.79 22.55
C ALA A 203 -44.27 6.16 21.26
N GLY A 204 -43.29 5.28 21.45
CA GLY A 204 -42.66 4.52 20.38
C GLY A 204 -43.61 3.50 19.76
N SER A 205 -43.29 3.10 18.53
CA SER A 205 -44.07 2.11 17.79
C SER A 205 -43.60 0.68 18.10
N ASP A 206 -44.50 -0.15 18.62
CA ASP A 206 -44.28 -1.61 18.81
C ASP A 206 -44.43 -2.43 17.52
N MET A 207 -44.69 -1.74 16.41
CA MET A 207 -44.81 -2.26 15.05
C MET A 207 -43.51 -2.11 14.26
N THR A 208 -42.41 -1.73 14.93
CA THR A 208 -41.09 -1.61 14.32
C THR A 208 -40.07 -2.52 14.98
N TYR A 209 -39.08 -2.97 14.22
CA TYR A 209 -37.93 -3.72 14.71
C TYR A 209 -36.63 -3.17 14.13
N GLY A 210 -35.54 -3.32 14.86
CA GLY A 210 -34.23 -2.83 14.45
C GLY A 210 -33.58 -3.73 13.39
N GLY A 211 -33.02 -3.12 12.36
CA GLY A 211 -32.24 -3.80 11.33
C GLY A 211 -31.13 -2.92 10.76
N PHE A 212 -30.35 -3.47 9.83
CA PHE A 212 -29.26 -2.75 9.16
C PHE A 212 -29.48 -2.74 7.66
N ASN A 213 -29.17 -1.61 7.03
CA ASN A 213 -29.03 -1.58 5.57
C ASN A 213 -27.64 -2.09 5.13
N TRP A 214 -27.41 -2.23 3.83
CA TRP A 214 -26.13 -2.68 3.27
C TRP A 214 -24.94 -1.75 3.54
N LYS A 215 -25.19 -0.51 4.02
CA LYS A 215 -24.15 0.41 4.49
C LYS A 215 -23.89 0.28 5.99
N LEU A 216 -24.48 -0.73 6.64
CA LEU A 216 -24.43 -0.98 8.09
C LEU A 216 -25.00 0.14 8.96
N ASN A 217 -25.89 0.98 8.40
CA ASN A 217 -26.63 1.95 9.19
C ASN A 217 -27.83 1.27 9.83
N PHE A 218 -27.98 1.46 11.14
CA PHE A 218 -29.16 1.04 11.88
C PHE A 218 -30.40 1.77 11.36
N ARG A 219 -31.49 1.04 11.15
CA ARG A 219 -32.80 1.57 10.76
C ARG A 219 -33.92 0.78 11.43
N TRP A 220 -35.05 1.45 11.62
CA TRP A 220 -36.29 0.82 12.03
C TRP A 220 -37.05 0.32 10.80
N TYR A 221 -37.47 -0.94 10.83
CA TYR A 221 -38.26 -1.58 9.78
C TYR A 221 -39.61 -2.03 10.35
N PRO A 222 -40.68 -2.08 9.55
CA PRO A 222 -41.98 -2.57 10.01
C PRO A 222 -41.90 -4.07 10.33
N VAL A 223 -42.56 -4.49 11.41
CA VAL A 223 -42.63 -5.90 11.83
C VAL A 223 -43.29 -6.74 10.73
N PRO A 224 -42.69 -7.85 10.29
CA PRO A 224 -43.26 -8.71 9.26
C PRO A 224 -44.57 -9.36 9.71
N GLN A 225 -45.48 -9.62 8.76
CA GLN A 225 -46.80 -10.22 9.04
C GLN A 225 -46.69 -11.54 9.82
N ARG A 226 -45.68 -12.38 9.54
CA ARG A 226 -45.44 -13.65 10.28
C ARG A 226 -45.36 -13.44 11.80
N GLU A 227 -44.74 -12.33 12.24
CA GLU A 227 -44.58 -12.03 13.65
C GLU A 227 -45.82 -11.40 14.25
N MET A 228 -46.55 -10.61 13.47
CA MET A 228 -47.87 -10.12 13.85
C MET A 228 -48.83 -11.28 14.12
N ASP A 229 -48.87 -12.25 13.22
CA ASP A 229 -49.74 -13.43 13.32
C ASP A 229 -49.34 -14.34 14.50
N ARG A 230 -48.03 -14.47 14.77
CA ARG A 230 -47.53 -15.22 15.93
C ARG A 230 -47.91 -14.55 17.25
N ARG A 231 -47.81 -13.21 17.32
CA ARG A 231 -48.14 -12.43 18.53
C ARG A 231 -49.64 -12.34 18.77
N LYS A 232 -50.47 -12.38 17.73
CA LYS A 232 -51.94 -12.24 17.82
C LYS A 232 -52.39 -11.01 18.62
N GLY A 233 -51.62 -9.91 18.53
CA GLY A 233 -51.87 -8.68 19.29
C GLY A 233 -51.32 -8.66 20.72
N ASP A 234 -50.67 -9.74 21.19
CA ASP A 234 -50.03 -9.75 22.49
C ASP A 234 -48.75 -8.88 22.50
N ARG A 235 -48.84 -7.75 23.19
CA ARG A 235 -47.76 -6.77 23.33
C ARG A 235 -46.64 -7.24 24.26
N THR A 236 -46.92 -8.21 25.13
CA THR A 236 -45.93 -8.74 26.10
C THR A 236 -44.93 -9.70 25.45
N LEU A 237 -45.29 -10.27 24.30
CA LEU A 237 -44.41 -11.15 23.54
C LEU A 237 -43.35 -10.34 22.77
N PRO A 238 -42.07 -10.73 22.84
CA PRO A 238 -41.01 -10.07 22.09
C PRO A 238 -41.16 -10.35 20.59
N VAL A 239 -40.74 -9.38 19.77
CA VAL A 239 -40.57 -9.52 18.32
C VAL A 239 -39.32 -10.37 18.04
N ARG A 240 -39.38 -11.30 17.07
CA ARG A 240 -38.29 -12.23 16.73
C ARG A 240 -38.03 -12.40 15.23
#